data_AF-A0A9E3T667-F1
#
_entry.id   AF-A0A9E3T667-F1
#
_cell.length_a   1.000
_cell.length_b   1.000
_cell.length_c   1.000
_cell.angle_alpha   90.00
_cell.angle_beta   90.00
_cell.angle_gamma   90.00
#
_symmetry.space_group_name_H-M   'P 1'
#
loop_
_entity.id
_entity.type
_entity.pdbx_description
1 polymer ?
#
loop_
_entity_poly.entity_id
_entity_poly.type
_entity_poly.pdbx_seq_one_letter_code
_entity_poly.pdbx_strand_id
1 'polypeptide(L)'
;INTETTTDPKAWLEISHEALITGWPRFTDWVTAAQESLRYGSLITMLAQEWAQAGRRKEYLLSGNQLARAEFWLETADPSNLQRSFVETGTDFRKRNEKFQQVLQRFVFAFIGGSVAMILYAWINLAGPAILINEKIGRALSSGVLFGLSIALTVLVSDELPSQFLRQWKPWSRLVVSLLLGTTFGTLVWGSYQWMLLYLSVSEADFAALALGGLALTSGFALSRAFRVSSIPATVLTSLILFAAITFSYSNLSTPFIYFINSEVVVSQGLMIASVIAIGGHAQALWHDVRRMFPT
;
A
#
# COMPACT_ATOMS: atom_id res chain seq x y z
N ILE A 1 -81.46 35.29 -52.68
CA ILE A 1 -80.49 34.34 -53.27
C ILE A 1 -79.14 34.69 -52.66
N ASN A 2 -78.57 33.72 -51.95
CA ASN A 2 -77.31 33.80 -51.21
C ASN A 2 -76.12 34.10 -52.13
N THR A 3 -75.06 34.70 -51.57
CA THR A 3 -73.73 34.07 -51.58
C THR A 3 -72.90 34.55 -50.39
N GLU A 4 -72.33 33.57 -49.72
CA GLU A 4 -71.67 33.58 -48.42
C GLU A 4 -70.24 34.14 -48.46
N THR A 5 -69.87 34.63 -47.28
CA THR A 5 -68.55 34.76 -46.65
C THR A 5 -67.45 33.81 -47.13
N THR A 6 -66.23 34.35 -47.30
CA THR A 6 -64.98 33.60 -47.05
C THR A 6 -63.85 34.53 -46.63
N THR A 7 -63.97 35.11 -45.42
CA THR A 7 -62.79 35.57 -44.68
C THR A 7 -62.25 34.37 -43.91
N ASP A 8 -61.23 33.74 -44.47
CA ASP A 8 -60.41 32.74 -43.81
C ASP A 8 -59.77 33.36 -42.55
N PRO A 9 -60.14 32.95 -41.33
CA PRO A 9 -59.49 33.46 -40.14
C PRO A 9 -58.16 32.71 -40.02
N LYS A 10 -57.09 33.35 -40.48
CA LYS A 10 -55.72 32.90 -40.26
C LYS A 10 -55.46 32.87 -38.75
N ALA A 11 -55.70 31.72 -38.12
CA ALA A 11 -55.47 31.49 -36.71
C ALA A 11 -53.96 31.38 -36.47
N TRP A 12 -53.38 32.45 -35.94
CA TRP A 12 -52.00 32.43 -35.45
C TRP A 12 -51.99 31.74 -34.09
N LEU A 13 -51.63 30.47 -34.06
CA LEU A 13 -51.31 29.76 -32.82
C LEU A 13 -49.89 30.16 -32.40
N GLU A 14 -49.78 31.26 -31.66
CA GLU A 14 -48.55 31.65 -31.02
C GLU A 14 -48.31 30.70 -29.84
N ILE A 15 -47.58 29.61 -30.11
CA ILE A 15 -47.15 28.69 -29.05
C ILE A 15 -46.09 29.44 -28.25
N SER A 16 -46.52 30.09 -27.17
CA SER A 16 -45.62 30.71 -26.19
C SER A 16 -44.53 29.70 -25.83
N HIS A 17 -43.26 30.09 -25.99
CA HIS A 17 -42.08 29.26 -25.74
C HIS A 17 -42.10 28.58 -24.34
N GLU A 18 -42.89 29.09 -23.40
CA GLU A 18 -43.13 28.51 -22.08
C GLU A 18 -43.84 27.13 -22.11
N ALA A 19 -44.77 26.88 -23.04
CA ALA A 19 -45.48 25.59 -23.09
C ALA A 19 -44.60 24.45 -23.63
N LEU A 20 -43.69 24.75 -24.55
CA LEU A 20 -42.76 23.78 -25.15
C LEU A 20 -41.59 23.43 -24.22
N ILE A 21 -41.19 24.37 -23.36
CA ILE A 21 -40.16 24.16 -22.34
C ILE A 21 -40.68 23.31 -21.17
N THR A 22 -41.96 23.43 -20.82
CA THR A 22 -42.56 22.66 -19.71
C THR A 22 -42.98 21.24 -20.13
N GLY A 23 -43.21 21.01 -21.42
CA GLY A 23 -43.67 19.73 -21.97
C GLY A 23 -42.59 18.68 -22.25
N TRP A 24 -41.29 19.00 -22.06
CA TRP A 24 -40.20 18.08 -22.36
C TRP A 24 -39.40 17.71 -21.09
N PRO A 25 -39.77 16.60 -20.41
CA PRO A 25 -39.16 16.18 -19.14
C PRO A 25 -37.63 16.12 -19.17
N ARG A 26 -37.06 15.73 -20.32
CA ARG A 26 -35.60 15.66 -20.50
C ARG A 26 -34.92 17.03 -20.47
N PHE A 27 -35.57 18.09 -20.93
CA PHE A 27 -35.03 19.44 -20.90
C PHE A 27 -35.10 20.03 -19.48
N THR A 28 -36.19 19.77 -18.74
CA THR A 28 -36.30 20.17 -17.34
C THR A 28 -35.23 19.50 -16.47
N ASP A 29 -34.90 18.23 -16.74
CA ASP A 29 -33.81 17.52 -16.07
C ASP A 29 -32.44 18.15 -16.36
N TRP A 30 -32.20 18.60 -17.59
CA TRP A 30 -30.95 19.29 -17.95
C TRP A 30 -30.84 20.67 -17.30
N VAL A 31 -31.92 21.44 -17.27
CA VAL A 31 -31.94 22.76 -16.62
C VAL A 31 -31.71 22.64 -15.11
N THR A 32 -32.37 21.69 -14.46
CA THR A 32 -32.19 21.45 -13.02
C THR A 32 -30.77 21.00 -12.69
N ALA A 33 -30.20 20.08 -13.48
CA ALA A 33 -28.80 19.66 -13.34
C ALA A 33 -27.82 20.84 -13.56
N ALA A 34 -28.06 21.70 -14.55
CA ALA A 34 -27.24 22.88 -14.80
C ALA A 34 -27.32 23.90 -13.65
N GLN A 35 -28.52 24.13 -13.11
CA GLN A 35 -28.71 25.00 -11.93
C GLN A 35 -27.98 24.45 -10.69
N GLU A 36 -28.05 23.15 -10.45
CA GLU A 36 -27.34 22.51 -9.35
C GLU A 36 -25.81 22.63 -9.53
N SER A 37 -25.32 22.42 -10.75
CA SER A 37 -23.91 22.57 -11.09
C SER A 37 -23.41 24.00 -10.87
N LEU A 38 -24.19 25.02 -11.27
CA LEU A 38 -23.88 26.44 -11.02
C LEU A 38 -23.85 26.77 -9.53
N ARG A 39 -24.84 26.29 -8.76
CA ARG A 39 -24.89 26.50 -7.32
C ARG A 39 -23.67 25.88 -6.63
N TYR A 40 -23.30 24.68 -7.03
CA TYR A 40 -22.12 24.00 -6.50
C TYR A 40 -20.83 24.70 -6.92
N GLY A 41 -20.74 25.20 -8.15
CA GLY A 41 -19.62 26.03 -8.61
C GLY A 41 -19.43 27.28 -7.75
N SER A 42 -20.50 27.98 -7.40
CA SER A 42 -20.44 29.14 -6.48
C SER A 42 -19.93 28.76 -5.09
N LEU A 43 -20.31 27.59 -4.56
CA LEU A 43 -19.78 27.07 -3.30
C LEU A 43 -18.27 26.78 -3.40
N ILE A 44 -17.83 26.10 -4.46
CA ILE A 44 -16.40 25.80 -4.67
C ILE A 44 -15.60 27.10 -4.86
N THR A 45 -16.16 28.13 -5.51
CA THR A 45 -15.53 29.46 -5.60
C THR A 45 -15.27 30.04 -4.22
N MET A 46 -16.29 30.06 -3.36
CA MET A 46 -16.20 30.59 -2.00
C MET A 46 -15.10 29.85 -1.21
N LEU A 47 -15.14 28.52 -1.19
CA LEU A 47 -14.16 27.70 -0.48
C LEU A 47 -12.74 27.86 -1.03
N ALA A 48 -12.60 27.97 -2.35
CA ALA A 48 -11.30 28.17 -2.98
C ALA A 48 -10.72 29.58 -2.68
N GLN A 49 -11.58 30.60 -2.56
CA GLN A 49 -11.18 31.93 -2.11
C GLN A 49 -10.74 31.93 -0.65
N GLU A 50 -11.50 31.29 0.23
CA GLU A 50 -11.12 31.12 1.65
C GLU A 50 -9.79 30.39 1.79
N TRP A 51 -9.59 29.29 1.06
CA TRP A 51 -8.32 28.55 1.03
C TRP A 51 -7.16 29.42 0.55
N ALA A 52 -7.36 30.24 -0.49
CA ALA A 52 -6.35 31.16 -0.98
C ALA A 52 -6.02 32.25 0.06
N GLN A 53 -7.03 32.84 0.69
CA GLN A 53 -6.87 33.86 1.74
C GLN A 53 -6.19 33.29 3.00
N ALA A 54 -6.47 32.04 3.36
CA ALA A 54 -5.84 31.34 4.47
C ALA A 54 -4.37 30.93 4.19
N GLY A 55 -3.80 31.31 3.04
CA GLY A 55 -2.44 30.99 2.65
C GLY A 55 -2.28 29.55 2.15
N ARG A 56 -3.32 28.99 1.52
CA ARG A 56 -3.34 27.64 0.93
C ARG A 56 -3.07 26.50 1.93
N ARG A 57 -3.52 26.68 3.16
CA ARG A 57 -3.37 25.71 4.26
C ARG A 57 -4.15 24.42 4.00
N LYS A 58 -3.59 23.28 4.43
CA LYS A 58 -4.16 21.94 4.21
C LYS A 58 -5.49 21.73 4.95
N GLU A 59 -5.70 22.45 6.05
CA GLU A 59 -6.88 22.36 6.90
C GLU A 59 -8.16 22.85 6.19
N TYR A 60 -8.01 23.67 5.14
CA TYR A 60 -9.11 24.22 4.34
C TYR A 60 -9.39 23.39 3.08
N LEU A 61 -8.61 22.34 2.80
CA LEU A 61 -8.83 21.48 1.65
C LEU A 61 -10.07 20.60 1.87
N LEU A 62 -10.81 20.36 0.78
CA LEU A 62 -11.89 19.39 0.79
C LEU A 62 -11.38 17.98 1.11
N SER A 63 -12.17 17.21 1.85
CA SER A 63 -11.87 15.81 2.20
C SER A 63 -13.09 14.91 2.04
N GLY A 64 -12.86 13.60 1.99
CA GLY A 64 -13.92 12.59 1.89
C GLY A 64 -14.88 12.81 0.72
N ASN A 65 -16.18 12.69 1.00
CA ASN A 65 -17.26 12.81 0.00
C ASN A 65 -17.31 14.20 -0.67
N GLN A 66 -16.90 15.27 0.03
CA GLN A 66 -16.92 16.61 -0.55
C GLN A 66 -15.86 16.75 -1.65
N LEU A 67 -14.66 16.18 -1.43
CA LEU A 67 -13.62 16.15 -2.46
C LEU A 67 -14.03 15.28 -3.65
N ALA A 68 -14.64 14.13 -3.41
CA ALA A 68 -15.12 13.25 -4.48
C ALA A 68 -16.20 13.92 -5.34
N ARG A 69 -17.12 14.67 -4.72
CA ARG A 69 -18.13 15.47 -5.44
C ARG A 69 -17.49 16.62 -6.23
N ALA A 70 -16.46 17.26 -5.68
CA ALA A 70 -15.74 18.33 -6.36
C ALA A 70 -14.93 17.82 -7.57
N GLU A 71 -14.34 16.63 -7.46
CA GLU A 71 -13.69 15.94 -8.60
C GLU A 71 -14.69 15.68 -9.74
N PHE A 72 -15.86 15.12 -9.44
CA PHE A 72 -16.90 14.89 -10.46
C PHE A 72 -17.41 16.20 -11.10
N TRP A 73 -17.53 17.25 -10.30
CA TRP A 73 -17.93 18.57 -10.80
C TRP A 73 -16.87 19.18 -11.73
N LEU A 74 -15.57 19.01 -11.44
CA LEU A 74 -14.49 19.47 -12.33
C LEU A 74 -14.53 18.82 -13.72
N GLU A 75 -15.04 17.58 -13.84
CA GLU A 75 -15.13 16.85 -15.12
C GLU A 75 -16.27 17.35 -16.00
N THR A 76 -17.30 17.94 -15.41
CA THR A 76 -18.57 18.28 -16.09
C THR A 76 -18.81 19.78 -16.26
N ALA A 77 -18.13 20.61 -15.46
CA ALA A 77 -18.26 22.07 -15.49
C ALA A 77 -17.04 22.75 -16.16
N ASP A 78 -17.13 24.07 -16.36
CA ASP A 78 -16.00 24.93 -16.75
C ASP A 78 -15.46 25.70 -15.53
N PRO A 79 -14.52 25.12 -14.75
CA PRO A 79 -14.02 25.72 -13.53
C PRO A 79 -12.97 26.80 -13.80
N SER A 80 -12.97 27.85 -12.98
CA SER A 80 -11.87 28.80 -12.92
C SER A 80 -10.55 28.15 -12.48
N ASN A 81 -9.42 28.77 -12.84
CA ASN A 81 -8.09 28.30 -12.43
C ASN A 81 -7.94 28.13 -10.91
N LEU A 82 -8.59 28.99 -10.12
CA LEU A 82 -8.55 28.92 -8.65
C LEU A 82 -9.31 27.70 -8.13
N GLN A 83 -10.51 27.43 -8.64
CA GLN A 83 -11.30 26.26 -8.26
C GLN A 83 -10.59 24.96 -8.66
N ARG A 84 -10.02 24.90 -9.87
CA ARG A 84 -9.23 23.75 -10.33
C ARG A 84 -8.03 23.52 -9.41
N SER A 85 -7.24 24.55 -9.14
CA SER A 85 -6.07 24.45 -8.25
C SER A 85 -6.45 24.00 -6.83
N PHE A 86 -7.57 24.50 -6.29
CA PHE A 86 -8.07 24.11 -4.97
C PHE A 86 -8.40 22.62 -4.89
N VAL A 87 -9.20 22.13 -5.84
CA VAL A 87 -9.61 20.72 -5.87
C VAL A 87 -8.41 19.82 -6.16
N GLU A 88 -7.57 20.14 -7.17
CA GLU A 88 -6.37 19.38 -7.50
C GLU A 88 -5.42 19.24 -6.29
N THR A 89 -5.21 20.33 -5.55
CA THR A 89 -4.40 20.30 -4.31
C THR A 89 -5.01 19.36 -3.27
N GLY A 90 -6.34 19.36 -3.13
CA GLY A 90 -7.06 18.40 -2.29
C GLY A 90 -6.86 16.95 -2.74
N THR A 91 -6.93 16.68 -4.03
CA THR A 91 -6.70 15.33 -4.59
C THR A 91 -5.27 14.86 -4.37
N ASP A 92 -4.29 15.75 -4.56
CA ASP A 92 -2.88 15.45 -4.35
C ASP A 92 -2.59 15.20 -2.87
N PHE A 93 -3.20 15.97 -1.97
CA PHE A 93 -3.11 15.74 -0.54
C PHE A 93 -3.71 14.38 -0.14
N ARG A 94 -4.91 14.04 -0.65
CA ARG A 94 -5.55 12.72 -0.43
C ARG A 94 -4.63 11.59 -0.90
N LYS A 95 -4.11 11.67 -2.14
CA LYS A 95 -3.20 10.66 -2.72
C LYS A 95 -1.91 10.50 -1.92
N ARG A 96 -1.32 11.60 -1.43
CA ARG A 96 -0.10 11.56 -0.59
C ARG A 96 -0.38 10.91 0.76
N ASN A 97 -1.49 11.27 1.40
CA ASN A 97 -1.86 10.71 2.69
C ASN A 97 -2.20 9.22 2.58
N GLU A 98 -2.96 8.80 1.56
CA GLU A 98 -3.25 7.39 1.30
C GLU A 98 -1.99 6.57 1.06
N LYS A 99 -1.05 7.08 0.24
CA LYS A 99 0.26 6.44 0.04
C LYS A 99 1.02 6.33 1.35
N PHE A 100 1.13 7.41 2.11
CA PHE A 100 1.83 7.41 3.40
C PHE A 100 1.24 6.39 4.37
N GLN A 101 -0.10 6.32 4.49
CA GLN A 101 -0.78 5.34 5.32
C GLN A 101 -0.51 3.91 4.85
N GLN A 102 -0.50 3.65 3.54
CA GLN A 102 -0.16 2.34 3.00
C GLN A 102 1.30 1.95 3.32
N VAL A 103 2.25 2.88 3.15
CA VAL A 103 3.66 2.67 3.49
C VAL A 103 3.82 2.37 4.98
N LEU A 104 3.20 3.18 5.84
CA LEU A 104 3.29 3.03 7.29
C LEU A 104 2.70 1.69 7.76
N GLN A 105 1.55 1.29 7.22
CA GLN A 105 0.94 0.00 7.54
C GLN A 105 1.86 -1.16 7.15
N ARG A 106 2.42 -1.15 5.92
CA ARG A 106 3.38 -2.19 5.48
C ARG A 106 4.58 -2.26 6.38
N PHE A 107 5.15 -1.11 6.74
CA PHE A 107 6.26 -1.01 7.66
C PHE A 107 5.92 -1.62 9.03
N VAL A 108 4.79 -1.24 9.62
CA VAL A 108 4.36 -1.73 10.94
C VAL A 108 4.09 -3.23 10.92
N PHE A 109 3.42 -3.76 9.91
CA PHE A 109 3.14 -5.19 9.82
C PHE A 109 4.40 -6.02 9.57
N ALA A 110 5.31 -5.55 8.70
CA ALA A 110 6.61 -6.18 8.50
C ALA A 110 7.46 -6.16 9.79
N PHE A 111 7.44 -5.04 10.52
CA PHE A 111 8.10 -4.89 11.81
C PHE A 111 7.58 -5.90 12.84
N ILE A 112 6.25 -5.98 13.00
CA ILE A 112 5.61 -6.90 13.94
C ILE A 112 5.89 -8.35 13.54
N GLY A 113 5.70 -8.72 12.27
CA GLY A 113 5.94 -10.09 11.80
C GLY A 113 7.39 -10.52 11.98
N GLY A 114 8.35 -9.69 11.57
CA GLY A 114 9.77 -9.95 11.78
C GLY A 114 10.14 -10.05 13.27
N SER A 115 9.62 -9.13 14.10
CA SER A 115 9.88 -9.15 15.55
C SER A 115 9.33 -10.40 16.20
N VAL A 116 8.07 -10.76 15.94
CA VAL A 116 7.42 -11.94 16.53
C VAL A 116 8.12 -13.22 16.11
N ALA A 117 8.44 -13.36 14.81
CA ALA A 117 9.18 -14.52 14.31
C ALA A 117 10.51 -14.68 15.04
N MET A 118 11.23 -13.58 15.23
CA MET A 118 12.57 -13.62 15.82
C MET A 118 12.55 -13.76 17.35
N ILE A 119 11.59 -13.16 18.04
CA ILE A 119 11.37 -13.37 19.49
C ILE A 119 11.07 -14.84 19.75
N LEU A 120 10.16 -15.44 18.97
CA LEU A 120 9.82 -16.86 19.10
C LEU A 120 11.04 -17.75 18.85
N TYR A 121 11.77 -17.48 17.76
CA TYR A 121 12.99 -18.22 17.44
C TYR A 121 14.04 -18.12 18.56
N ALA A 122 14.33 -16.91 19.02
CA ALA A 122 15.30 -16.64 20.07
C ALA A 122 14.86 -17.28 21.39
N TRP A 123 13.57 -17.23 21.72
CA TRP A 123 13.02 -17.86 22.91
C TRP A 123 13.22 -19.38 22.92
N ILE A 124 13.07 -20.02 21.76
CA ILE A 124 13.22 -21.48 21.64
C ILE A 124 14.70 -21.87 21.61
N ASN A 125 15.54 -21.11 20.88
CA ASN A 125 16.92 -21.52 20.59
C ASN A 125 17.98 -21.00 21.59
N LEU A 126 17.71 -19.92 22.34
CA LEU A 126 18.64 -19.40 23.36
C LEU A 126 18.54 -20.13 24.72
N ALA A 127 17.88 -21.28 24.80
CA ALA A 127 17.63 -21.98 26.07
C ALA A 127 18.84 -22.83 26.50
N GLY A 128 19.86 -22.19 27.09
CA GLY A 128 20.88 -22.89 27.87
C GLY A 128 20.49 -22.94 29.36
N PRO A 129 20.77 -24.03 30.10
CA PRO A 129 20.43 -24.17 31.53
C PRO A 129 21.08 -23.11 32.45
N ALA A 130 22.06 -22.35 31.93
CA ALA A 130 22.79 -21.32 32.68
C ALA A 130 22.26 -19.88 32.50
N ILE A 131 21.26 -19.65 31.64
CA ILE A 131 20.77 -18.29 31.34
C ILE A 131 19.57 -17.97 32.25
N LEU A 132 19.70 -16.91 33.06
CA LEU A 132 18.60 -16.40 33.87
C LEU A 132 17.42 -15.96 32.99
N ILE A 133 16.19 -16.22 33.42
CA ILE A 133 14.98 -15.92 32.62
C ILE A 133 14.90 -14.45 32.20
N ASN A 134 15.36 -13.53 33.06
CA ASN A 134 15.40 -12.10 32.79
C ASN A 134 16.36 -11.75 31.65
N GLU A 135 17.52 -12.42 31.60
CA GLU A 135 18.51 -12.22 30.54
C GLU A 135 18.01 -12.80 29.20
N LYS A 136 17.32 -13.94 29.26
CA LYS A 136 16.66 -14.55 28.09
C LYS A 136 15.62 -13.62 27.48
N ILE A 137 14.74 -13.03 28.31
CA ILE A 137 13.72 -12.07 27.87
C ILE A 137 14.38 -10.86 27.21
N GLY A 138 15.42 -10.29 27.84
CA GLY A 138 16.15 -9.15 27.31
C GLY A 138 16.79 -9.42 25.93
N ARG A 139 17.47 -10.56 25.78
CA ARG A 139 18.09 -10.97 24.50
C ARG A 139 17.05 -11.27 23.41
N ALA A 140 15.95 -11.94 23.75
CA ALA A 140 14.89 -12.24 22.78
C ALA A 140 14.15 -10.98 22.32
N LEU A 141 13.81 -10.05 23.22
CA LEU A 141 13.11 -8.81 22.86
C LEU A 141 13.98 -7.85 22.04
N SER A 142 15.22 -7.62 22.48
CA SER A 142 16.15 -6.73 21.75
C SER A 142 16.43 -7.26 20.34
N SER A 143 16.65 -8.56 20.20
CA SER A 143 16.84 -9.19 18.89
C SER A 143 15.60 -9.18 18.02
N GLY A 144 14.43 -9.44 18.62
CA GLY A 144 13.13 -9.24 17.99
C GLY A 144 12.99 -7.88 17.33
N VAL A 145 13.09 -6.82 18.13
CA VAL A 145 12.88 -5.44 17.69
C VAL A 145 13.86 -5.03 16.61
N LEU A 146 15.14 -5.34 16.78
CA LEU A 146 16.16 -4.97 15.79
C LEU A 146 16.01 -5.73 14.48
N PHE A 147 15.69 -7.03 14.54
CA PHE A 147 15.41 -7.83 13.36
C PHE A 147 14.15 -7.35 12.63
N GLY A 148 13.06 -7.11 13.38
CA GLY A 148 11.83 -6.54 12.85
C GLY A 148 12.04 -5.17 12.21
N LEU A 149 12.82 -4.29 12.84
CA LEU A 149 13.13 -2.96 12.29
C LEU A 149 13.92 -3.08 10.98
N SER A 150 14.88 -4.00 10.94
CA SER A 150 15.71 -4.25 9.75
C SER A 150 14.87 -4.81 8.59
N ILE A 151 13.96 -5.75 8.87
CA ILE A 151 13.01 -6.27 7.87
C ILE A 151 12.10 -5.15 7.37
N ALA A 152 11.52 -4.35 8.27
CA ALA A 152 10.61 -3.27 7.90
C ALA A 152 11.29 -2.22 7.01
N LEU A 153 12.54 -1.86 7.33
CA LEU A 153 13.38 -1.01 6.48
C LEU A 153 13.69 -1.66 5.13
N THR A 154 13.96 -2.96 5.09
CA THR A 154 14.19 -3.70 3.83
C THR A 154 12.95 -3.63 2.93
N VAL A 155 11.77 -3.87 3.49
CA VAL A 155 10.49 -3.76 2.75
C VAL A 155 10.30 -2.34 2.21
N LEU A 156 10.55 -1.33 3.03
CA LEU A 156 10.46 0.09 2.64
C LEU A 156 11.42 0.43 1.48
N VAL A 157 12.71 0.09 1.63
CA VAL A 157 13.75 0.43 0.66
C VAL A 157 13.57 -0.34 -0.65
N SER A 158 13.19 -1.62 -0.57
CA SER A 158 13.01 -2.49 -1.73
C SER A 158 11.81 -2.09 -2.60
N ASP A 159 10.75 -1.55 -2.01
CA ASP A 159 9.51 -1.23 -2.73
C ASP A 159 9.30 0.27 -3.04
N GLU A 160 9.67 1.19 -2.14
CA GLU A 160 9.40 2.63 -2.35
C GLU A 160 10.43 3.29 -3.27
N LEU A 161 11.74 3.07 -3.05
CA LEU A 161 12.78 3.80 -3.79
C LEU A 161 12.70 3.58 -5.31
N PRO A 162 12.52 2.35 -5.82
CA PRO A 162 12.39 2.14 -7.27
C PRO A 162 11.12 2.76 -7.84
N SER A 163 10.05 2.86 -7.06
CA SER A 163 8.77 3.40 -7.53
C SER A 163 8.80 4.93 -7.74
N GLN A 164 9.63 5.63 -6.97
CA GLN A 164 9.73 7.09 -7.01
C GLN A 164 10.82 7.55 -7.99
N PHE A 165 12.04 7.01 -7.87
CA PHE A 165 13.18 7.46 -8.66
C PHE A 165 13.26 6.82 -10.04
N LEU A 166 12.83 5.57 -10.17
CA LEU A 166 12.93 4.79 -11.41
C LEU A 166 11.58 4.67 -12.13
N ARG A 167 10.64 5.60 -11.88
CA ARG A 167 9.29 5.56 -12.48
C ARG A 167 9.32 5.50 -14.02
N GLN A 168 10.31 6.14 -14.63
CA GLN A 168 10.49 6.20 -16.08
C GLN A 168 11.15 4.94 -16.68
N TRP A 169 11.68 4.05 -15.84
CA TRP A 169 12.39 2.86 -16.27
C TRP A 169 11.44 1.70 -16.62
N LYS A 170 11.91 0.78 -17.47
CA LYS A 170 11.19 -0.44 -17.83
C LYS A 170 10.84 -1.26 -16.57
N PRO A 171 9.73 -2.01 -16.56
CA PRO A 171 9.31 -2.79 -15.39
C PRO A 171 10.37 -3.82 -14.96
N TRP A 172 11.06 -4.46 -15.91
CA TRP A 172 12.12 -5.42 -15.62
C TRP A 172 13.33 -4.80 -14.90
N SER A 173 13.78 -3.63 -15.33
CA SER A 173 14.91 -2.96 -14.66
C SER A 173 14.56 -2.50 -13.25
N ARG A 174 13.30 -2.10 -13.01
CA ARG A 174 12.82 -1.79 -11.64
C ARG A 174 12.82 -3.03 -10.74
N LEU A 175 12.39 -4.17 -11.28
CA LEU A 175 12.42 -5.45 -10.56
C LEU A 175 13.84 -5.86 -10.21
N VAL A 176 14.78 -5.75 -11.15
CA VAL A 176 16.20 -6.07 -10.91
C VAL A 176 16.79 -5.17 -9.83
N VAL A 177 16.56 -3.86 -9.88
CA VAL A 177 17.06 -2.94 -8.85
C VAL A 177 16.42 -3.23 -7.49
N SER A 178 15.12 -3.54 -7.46
CA SER A 178 14.41 -3.95 -6.23
C SER A 178 15.02 -5.23 -5.65
N LEU A 179 15.28 -6.25 -6.48
CA LEU A 179 15.94 -7.48 -6.05
C LEU A 179 17.35 -7.23 -5.52
N LEU A 180 18.15 -6.39 -6.19
CA LEU A 180 19.51 -6.08 -5.75
C LEU A 180 19.52 -5.31 -4.43
N LEU A 181 18.72 -4.25 -4.31
CA LEU A 181 18.61 -3.46 -3.08
C LEU A 181 18.04 -4.30 -1.94
N GLY A 182 16.94 -5.02 -2.19
CA GLY A 182 16.32 -5.88 -1.20
C GLY A 182 17.25 -7.01 -0.74
N THR A 183 18.00 -7.63 -1.66
CA THR A 183 18.99 -8.65 -1.29
C THR A 183 20.11 -8.03 -0.45
N THR A 184 20.59 -6.84 -0.80
CA THR A 184 21.64 -6.14 -0.04
C THR A 184 21.18 -5.84 1.40
N PHE A 185 20.00 -5.25 1.56
CA PHE A 185 19.43 -4.95 2.87
C PHE A 185 19.03 -6.22 3.63
N GLY A 186 18.50 -7.23 2.95
CA GLY A 186 18.20 -8.54 3.54
C GLY A 186 19.45 -9.28 4.01
N THR A 187 20.57 -9.14 3.31
CA THR A 187 21.88 -9.65 3.76
C THR A 187 22.31 -8.97 5.06
N LEU A 188 22.11 -7.65 5.17
CA LEU A 188 22.36 -6.90 6.40
C LEU A 188 21.45 -7.33 7.55
N VAL A 189 20.19 -7.67 7.28
CA VAL A 189 19.26 -8.20 8.30
C VAL A 189 19.82 -9.48 8.94
N TRP A 190 20.22 -10.44 8.10
CA TRP A 190 20.77 -11.72 8.58
C TRP A 190 22.16 -11.56 9.22
N GLY A 191 23.00 -10.67 8.67
CA GLY A 191 24.30 -10.34 9.27
C GLY A 191 24.17 -9.66 10.63
N SER A 192 23.22 -8.74 10.78
CA SER A 192 22.89 -8.10 12.06
C SER A 192 22.44 -9.13 13.10
N TYR A 193 21.67 -10.14 12.69
CA TYR A 193 21.30 -11.25 13.56
C TYR A 193 22.52 -12.05 14.01
N GLN A 194 23.38 -12.51 13.09
CA GLN A 194 24.54 -13.33 13.44
C GLN A 194 25.49 -12.60 14.40
N TRP A 195 25.77 -11.32 14.14
CA TRP A 195 26.64 -10.52 14.99
C TRP A 195 26.05 -10.29 16.38
N MET A 196 24.75 -10.00 16.47
CA MET A 196 24.14 -9.56 17.73
C MET A 196 23.61 -10.70 18.60
N LEU A 197 23.08 -11.76 17.99
CA LEU A 197 22.52 -12.88 18.74
C LEU A 197 23.52 -14.01 18.96
N LEU A 198 24.38 -14.27 17.97
CA LEU A 198 25.35 -15.37 18.05
C LEU A 198 26.75 -14.88 18.43
N TYR A 199 27.00 -13.57 18.46
CA TYR A 199 28.33 -12.99 18.66
C TYR A 199 29.38 -13.56 17.69
N LEU A 200 28.94 -14.07 16.53
CA LEU A 200 29.84 -14.63 15.53
C LEU A 200 30.70 -13.50 14.93
N SER A 201 31.98 -13.79 14.72
CA SER A 201 32.90 -12.88 14.05
C SER A 201 32.53 -12.74 12.57
N VAL A 202 32.70 -11.54 12.00
CA VAL A 202 32.42 -11.29 10.56
C VAL A 202 33.27 -12.20 9.65
N SER A 203 34.42 -12.68 10.14
CA SER A 203 35.29 -13.63 9.45
C SER A 203 34.74 -15.05 9.34
N GLU A 204 33.76 -15.42 10.15
CA GLU A 204 33.11 -16.75 10.13
C GLU A 204 31.79 -16.74 9.34
N ALA A 205 31.28 -15.57 8.98
CA ALA A 205 30.03 -15.43 8.24
C ALA A 205 30.23 -15.79 6.76
N ASP A 206 29.49 -16.77 6.26
CA ASP A 206 29.41 -17.03 4.82
C ASP A 206 28.47 -16.00 4.18
N PHE A 207 29.06 -15.06 3.45
CA PHE A 207 28.31 -14.04 2.71
C PHE A 207 27.32 -14.66 1.72
N ALA A 208 27.62 -15.83 1.15
CA ALA A 208 26.69 -16.51 0.25
C ALA A 208 25.43 -16.98 0.99
N ALA A 209 25.56 -17.48 2.22
CA ALA A 209 24.42 -17.85 3.07
C ALA A 209 23.55 -16.64 3.40
N LEU A 210 24.19 -15.53 3.81
CA LEU A 210 23.49 -14.28 4.13
C LEU A 210 22.78 -13.68 2.91
N ALA A 211 23.45 -13.68 1.76
CA ALA A 211 22.89 -13.21 0.50
C ALA A 211 21.73 -14.09 0.03
N LEU A 212 21.82 -15.41 0.21
CA LEU A 212 20.73 -16.33 -0.07
C LEU A 212 19.51 -16.07 0.82
N GLY A 213 19.72 -15.82 2.12
CA GLY A 213 18.65 -15.40 3.03
C GLY A 213 18.02 -14.06 2.63
N GLY A 214 18.83 -13.07 2.23
CA GLY A 214 18.35 -11.77 1.77
C GLY A 214 17.57 -11.85 0.44
N LEU A 215 18.07 -12.67 -0.49
CA LEU A 215 17.41 -12.93 -1.77
C LEU A 215 16.09 -13.66 -1.58
N ALA A 216 16.02 -14.63 -0.68
CA ALA A 216 14.79 -15.36 -0.37
C ALA A 216 13.71 -14.45 0.22
N LEU A 217 14.08 -13.58 1.17
CA LEU A 217 13.19 -12.55 1.72
C LEU A 217 12.63 -11.67 0.61
N THR A 218 13.50 -11.15 -0.26
CA THR A 218 13.10 -10.20 -1.30
C THR A 218 12.32 -10.85 -2.44
N SER A 219 12.70 -12.07 -2.83
CA SER A 219 12.08 -12.79 -3.93
C SER A 219 10.61 -13.09 -3.66
N GLY A 220 10.26 -13.49 -2.42
CA GLY A 220 8.85 -13.72 -2.07
C GLY A 220 7.97 -12.49 -2.31
N PHE A 221 8.43 -11.31 -1.89
CA PHE A 221 7.71 -10.06 -2.12
C PHE A 221 7.71 -9.63 -3.59
N ALA A 222 8.86 -9.70 -4.26
CA ALA A 222 9.01 -9.27 -5.64
C ALA A 222 8.20 -10.15 -6.62
N LEU A 223 8.24 -11.48 -6.47
CA LEU A 223 7.47 -12.41 -7.31
C LEU A 223 5.97 -12.22 -7.13
N SER A 224 5.50 -12.07 -5.90
CA SER A 224 4.08 -11.84 -5.61
C SER A 224 3.53 -10.64 -6.37
N ARG A 225 4.35 -9.57 -6.46
CA ARG A 225 4.02 -8.36 -7.21
C ARG A 225 4.10 -8.55 -8.73
N ALA A 226 5.10 -9.28 -9.21
CA ALA A 226 5.33 -9.52 -10.63
C ALA A 226 4.18 -10.34 -11.27
N PHE A 227 3.72 -11.37 -10.57
CA PHE A 227 2.68 -12.29 -11.05
C PHE A 227 1.24 -11.88 -10.69
N ARG A 228 1.05 -10.75 -10.00
CA ARG A 228 -0.27 -10.24 -9.55
C ARG A 228 -1.11 -11.30 -8.81
N VAL A 229 -0.45 -12.08 -7.97
CA VAL A 229 -1.04 -13.19 -7.22
C VAL A 229 -1.90 -12.63 -6.08
N SER A 230 -3.00 -13.31 -5.72
CA SER A 230 -3.82 -12.93 -4.55
C SER A 230 -3.04 -13.10 -3.24
N SER A 231 -3.51 -12.46 -2.16
CA SER A 231 -2.74 -12.33 -0.91
C SER A 231 -2.34 -13.67 -0.28
N ILE A 232 -3.26 -14.63 -0.22
CA ILE A 232 -3.01 -15.95 0.39
C ILE A 232 -1.91 -16.73 -0.36
N PRO A 233 -2.04 -17.01 -1.68
CA PRO A 233 -0.99 -17.73 -2.41
C PRO A 233 0.34 -16.97 -2.47
N ALA A 234 0.32 -15.63 -2.49
CA ALA A 234 1.54 -14.81 -2.36
C ALA A 234 2.26 -15.04 -1.02
N THR A 235 1.49 -15.10 0.07
CA THR A 235 2.00 -15.38 1.42
C THR A 235 2.59 -16.78 1.51
N VAL A 236 1.87 -17.78 0.99
CA VAL A 236 2.35 -19.17 0.96
C VAL A 236 3.62 -19.29 0.12
N LEU A 237 3.68 -18.68 -1.05
CA LEU A 237 4.86 -18.68 -1.91
C LEU A 237 6.07 -18.04 -1.20
N THR A 238 5.86 -16.90 -0.54
CA THR A 238 6.92 -16.22 0.22
C THR A 238 7.44 -17.10 1.36
N SER A 239 6.53 -17.75 2.10
CA SER A 239 6.89 -18.70 3.16
C SER A 239 7.67 -19.89 2.61
N LEU A 240 7.24 -20.47 1.49
CA LEU A 240 7.91 -21.61 0.87
C LEU A 240 9.31 -21.26 0.34
N ILE A 241 9.48 -20.08 -0.28
CA ILE A 241 10.79 -19.60 -0.75
C ILE A 241 11.74 -19.43 0.44
N LEU A 242 11.28 -18.78 1.51
CA LEU A 242 12.07 -18.60 2.73
C LEU A 242 12.42 -19.92 3.39
N PHE A 243 11.46 -20.83 3.49
CA PHE A 243 11.66 -22.16 4.06
C PHE A 243 12.68 -22.97 3.24
N ALA A 244 12.57 -22.95 1.91
CA ALA A 244 13.53 -23.59 1.02
C ALA A 244 14.93 -23.01 1.19
N ALA A 245 15.05 -21.69 1.35
CA ALA A 245 16.33 -21.03 1.60
C ALA A 245 16.95 -21.45 2.95
N ILE A 246 16.15 -21.51 4.02
CA ILE A 246 16.59 -21.96 5.35
C ILE A 246 17.12 -23.40 5.28
N THR A 247 16.33 -24.30 4.71
CA THR A 247 16.67 -25.73 4.63
C THR A 247 17.87 -25.99 3.70
N PHE A 248 17.93 -25.30 2.56
CA PHE A 248 19.08 -25.35 1.66
C PHE A 248 20.35 -24.86 2.34
N SER A 249 20.29 -23.71 3.02
CA SER A 249 21.42 -23.15 3.75
C SER A 249 21.89 -24.08 4.86
N TYR A 250 20.99 -24.70 5.61
CA TYR A 250 21.36 -25.63 6.68
C TYR A 250 22.00 -26.92 6.19
N SER A 251 21.58 -27.44 5.02
CA SER A 251 22.03 -28.73 4.50
C SER A 251 23.26 -28.65 3.59
N ASN A 252 23.47 -27.52 2.90
CA ASN A 252 24.51 -27.40 1.86
C ASN A 252 25.64 -26.45 2.25
N LEU A 253 25.41 -25.50 3.17
CA LEU A 253 26.41 -24.49 3.54
C LEU A 253 27.02 -24.84 4.91
N SER A 254 28.32 -24.59 5.05
CA SER A 254 29.04 -24.86 6.30
C SER A 254 28.61 -23.93 7.43
N THR A 255 28.29 -22.67 7.12
CA THR A 255 27.78 -21.70 8.08
C THR A 255 26.41 -21.19 7.63
N PRO A 256 25.31 -21.75 8.15
CA PRO A 256 23.97 -21.33 7.74
C PRO A 256 23.65 -19.93 8.25
N PHE A 257 22.79 -19.21 7.54
CA PHE A 257 22.39 -17.86 7.97
C PHE A 257 21.50 -17.86 9.22
N ILE A 258 20.88 -19.00 9.55
CA ILE A 258 20.12 -19.23 10.78
C ILE A 258 20.50 -20.58 11.39
N TYR A 259 20.71 -20.60 12.71
CA TYR A 259 21.17 -21.79 13.43
C TYR A 259 20.04 -22.44 14.21
N PHE A 260 20.10 -23.75 14.41
CA PHE A 260 19.11 -24.48 15.21
C PHE A 260 19.83 -25.36 16.22
N ILE A 261 19.22 -25.55 17.39
CA ILE A 261 19.80 -26.40 18.44
C ILE A 261 20.04 -27.83 17.91
N ASN A 262 19.07 -28.39 17.17
CA ASN A 262 19.11 -29.75 16.63
C ASN A 262 18.68 -29.78 15.16
N SER A 263 19.12 -30.78 14.41
CA SER A 263 18.72 -30.96 13.00
C SER A 263 17.24 -31.34 12.85
N GLU A 264 16.65 -32.02 13.83
CA GLU A 264 15.24 -32.47 13.80
C GLU A 264 14.24 -31.31 13.80
N VAL A 265 14.61 -30.16 14.38
CA VAL A 265 13.72 -29.00 14.53
C VAL A 265 13.81 -28.01 13.37
N VAL A 266 14.74 -28.20 12.44
CA VAL A 266 14.98 -27.28 11.31
C VAL A 266 13.73 -27.14 10.45
N VAL A 267 13.04 -28.25 10.17
CA VAL A 267 11.84 -28.24 9.34
C VAL A 267 10.70 -27.50 10.04
N SER A 268 10.40 -27.86 11.29
CA SER A 268 9.26 -27.29 12.02
C SER A 268 9.48 -25.81 12.36
N GLN A 269 10.66 -25.45 12.88
CA GLN A 269 10.98 -24.07 13.23
C GLN A 269 11.24 -23.21 11.99
N GLY A 270 11.92 -23.73 10.97
CA GLY A 270 12.14 -23.02 9.71
C GLY A 270 10.82 -22.66 9.03
N LEU A 271 9.87 -23.60 8.97
CA LEU A 271 8.55 -23.34 8.40
C LEU A 271 7.76 -22.32 9.23
N MET A 272 7.84 -22.40 10.56
CA MET A 272 7.19 -21.45 11.47
C MET A 272 7.72 -20.02 11.23
N ILE A 273 9.05 -19.83 11.25
CA ILE A 273 9.70 -18.53 11.06
C ILE A 273 9.34 -17.95 9.68
N ALA A 274 9.48 -18.77 8.63
CA ALA A 274 9.15 -18.36 7.27
C ALA A 274 7.68 -17.93 7.14
N SER A 275 6.77 -18.66 7.78
CA SER A 275 5.33 -18.36 7.75
C SER A 275 5.00 -17.08 8.49
N VAL A 276 5.55 -16.85 9.69
CA VAL A 276 5.30 -15.63 10.46
C VAL A 276 5.84 -14.40 9.74
N ILE A 277 7.05 -14.48 9.16
CA ILE A 277 7.62 -13.38 8.36
C ILE A 277 6.75 -13.11 7.13
N ALA A 278 6.35 -14.15 6.41
CA ALA A 278 5.50 -14.01 5.22
C ALA A 278 4.14 -13.39 5.55
N ILE A 279 3.48 -13.85 6.63
CA ILE A 279 2.20 -13.28 7.09
C ILE A 279 2.38 -11.81 7.43
N GLY A 280 3.44 -11.44 8.15
CA GLY A 280 3.73 -10.04 8.49
C GLY A 280 3.91 -9.16 7.26
N GLY A 281 4.67 -9.62 6.26
CA GLY A 281 4.91 -8.85 5.05
C GLY A 281 3.68 -8.73 4.13
N HIS A 282 2.74 -9.67 4.18
CA HIS A 282 1.50 -9.66 3.39
C HIS A 282 0.24 -9.30 4.20
N ALA A 283 0.38 -8.94 5.48
CA ALA A 283 -0.73 -8.75 6.41
C ALA A 283 -1.77 -7.73 5.92
N GLN A 284 -1.33 -6.64 5.30
CA GLN A 284 -2.24 -5.61 4.76
C GLN A 284 -3.13 -6.18 3.64
N ALA A 285 -2.54 -6.95 2.72
CA ALA A 285 -3.27 -7.56 1.61
C ALA A 285 -4.24 -8.63 2.11
N LEU A 286 -3.79 -9.44 3.08
CA LEU A 286 -4.63 -10.44 3.74
C LEU A 286 -5.83 -9.78 4.46
N TRP A 287 -5.60 -8.69 5.20
CA TRP A 287 -6.66 -7.96 5.89
C TRP A 287 -7.72 -7.42 4.93
N HIS A 288 -7.28 -6.87 3.80
CA HIS A 288 -8.18 -6.35 2.77
C HIS A 288 -9.04 -7.45 2.13
N ASP A 289 -8.43 -8.60 1.83
CA ASP A 289 -9.16 -9.75 1.27
C ASP A 289 -10.16 -10.34 2.27
N VAL A 290 -9.79 -10.44 3.56
CA VAL A 290 -10.70 -10.87 4.63
C VAL A 290 -11.90 -9.93 4.76
N ARG A 291 -11.67 -8.61 4.74
CA ARG A 291 -12.75 -7.61 4.85
C ARG A 291 -13.71 -7.64 3.66
N ARG A 292 -13.23 -8.03 2.47
CA ARG A 292 -14.08 -8.23 1.28
C ARG A 292 -14.98 -9.45 1.41
N MET A 293 -14.53 -10.50 2.11
CA MET A 293 -15.33 -11.71 2.32
C MET A 293 -16.43 -11.52 3.37
N PHE A 294 -16.20 -10.63 4.36
CA PHE A 294 -17.16 -10.31 5.42
C PHE A 294 -17.50 -8.81 5.42
N PRO A 295 -18.26 -8.32 4.42
CA PRO A 295 -18.75 -6.95 4.45
C PRO A 295 -19.72 -6.79 5.62
N THR A 296 -19.34 -5.96 6.58
CA THR A 296 -20.17 -5.51 7.71
C THR A 296 -21.25 -4.54 7.25
#